data_AF-A0AAU3KRP1-F1
#
_entry.id   AF-A0AAU3KRP1-F1
#
_cell.length_a   1.000
_cell.length_b   1.000
_cell.length_c   1.000
_cell.angle_alpha   90.00
_cell.angle_beta   90.00
_cell.angle_gamma   90.00
#
_symmetry.space_group_name_H-M   'P 1'
#
loop_
_entity.id
_entity.type
_entity.pdbx_description
1 polymer ?
#
loop_
_entity_poly.entity_id
_entity_poly.type
_entity_poly.pdbx_seq_one_letter_code
_entity_poly.pdbx_strand_id
1 'polypeptide(L)'
;MRTVQTPEAKLAYARNYMRSTGVIDPALADRYAPPMARSDFTTAAAYLREDLLSDNRAELAAATIPIWEIAPYYAPSDRPGSTAEDKVSYYRKLLGAAPHVTVVPIQPSKHFVMLDQPGPFADTLHRILADLPA
;
A
#
# COMPACT_ATOMS: atom_id res chain seq x y z
N MET A 1 -16.34 26.67 9.00
CA MET A 1 -15.80 26.34 10.34
C MET A 1 -15.02 25.05 10.19
N ARG A 2 -13.69 25.06 10.35
CA ARG A 2 -12.86 23.85 10.21
C ARG A 2 -12.95 23.08 11.51
N THR A 3 -13.62 21.93 11.51
CA THR A 3 -13.73 21.10 12.73
C THR A 3 -12.34 20.60 13.10
N VAL A 4 -11.77 21.11 14.19
CA VAL A 4 -10.53 20.57 14.75
C VAL A 4 -10.86 19.19 15.32
N GLN A 5 -10.31 18.13 14.74
CA GLN A 5 -10.51 16.78 15.27
C GLN A 5 -9.71 16.61 16.56
N THR A 6 -10.37 16.13 17.62
CA THR A 6 -9.71 15.84 18.90
C THR A 6 -8.70 14.70 18.75
N PRO A 7 -7.69 14.60 19.63
CA PRO A 7 -6.76 13.47 19.63
C PRO A 7 -7.45 12.10 19.67
N GLU A 8 -8.54 11.98 20.44
CA GLU A 8 -9.32 10.75 20.58
C GLU A 8 -10.02 10.39 19.26
N ALA A 9 -10.61 11.39 18.58
CA ALA A 9 -11.25 11.20 17.28
C ALA A 9 -10.23 10.76 16.21
N LYS A 10 -9.04 11.38 16.18
CA LYS A 10 -7.95 10.99 15.27
C LYS A 10 -7.48 9.57 15.53
N LEU A 11 -7.33 9.18 16.80
CA LEU A 11 -6.91 7.83 17.17
C LEU A 11 -7.97 6.78 16.80
N ALA A 12 -9.25 7.07 17.03
CA ALA A 12 -10.35 6.19 16.64
C ALA A 12 -10.38 5.99 15.11
N TYR A 13 -10.22 7.07 14.34
CA TYR A 13 -10.12 7.01 12.89
C TYR A 13 -8.92 6.17 12.44
N ALA A 14 -7.72 6.45 12.96
CA ALA A 14 -6.50 5.74 12.61
C ALA A 14 -6.63 4.24 12.91
N ARG A 15 -7.19 3.88 14.07
CA ARG A 15 -7.42 2.46 14.44
C ARG A 15 -8.39 1.78 13.50
N ASN A 16 -9.49 2.46 13.15
CA ASN A 16 -10.46 1.91 12.21
C ASN A 16 -9.81 1.67 10.83
N TYR A 17 -9.05 2.65 10.31
CA TYR A 17 -8.33 2.50 9.05
C TYR A 17 -7.34 1.34 9.08
N MET A 18 -6.52 1.23 10.14
CA MET A 18 -5.56 0.14 10.27
C MET A 18 -6.25 -1.23 10.31
N ARG A 19 -7.42 -1.35 10.96
CA ARG A 19 -8.19 -2.60 11.02
C ARG A 19 -8.92 -2.92 9.72
N SER A 20 -9.46 -1.92 9.01
CA SER A 20 -10.20 -2.15 7.76
C SER A 20 -9.28 -2.38 6.57
N THR A 21 -8.23 -1.57 6.46
CA THR A 21 -7.43 -1.42 5.24
C THR A 21 -5.95 -1.70 5.48
N GLY A 22 -5.43 -1.32 6.64
CA GLY A 22 -3.99 -1.35 6.90
C GLY A 22 -3.40 -2.75 7.03
N VAL A 23 -3.82 -3.48 8.06
CA VAL A 23 -3.20 -4.75 8.51
C VAL A 23 -4.24 -5.81 8.88
N ILE A 24 -3.84 -7.07 8.86
CA ILE A 24 -4.66 -8.23 9.24
C ILE A 24 -4.79 -8.31 10.76
N ASP A 25 -3.66 -8.26 11.48
CA ASP A 25 -3.62 -8.46 12.93
C ASP A 25 -4.12 -7.20 13.68
N PRO A 26 -5.19 -7.30 14.48
CA PRO A 26 -5.67 -6.20 15.32
C PRO A 26 -4.61 -5.65 16.28
N ALA A 27 -3.66 -6.46 16.75
CA ALA A 27 -2.58 -6.01 17.62
C ALA A 27 -1.60 -5.10 16.87
N LEU A 28 -1.30 -5.39 15.60
CA LEU A 28 -0.54 -4.48 14.74
C LEU A 28 -1.32 -3.18 14.50
N ALA A 29 -2.64 -3.27 14.28
CA ALA A 29 -3.46 -2.08 14.11
C ALA A 29 -3.42 -1.17 15.35
N ASP A 30 -3.50 -1.77 16.54
CA ASP A 30 -3.44 -1.06 17.81
C ASP A 30 -2.04 -0.47 18.08
N ARG A 31 -0.98 -1.15 17.63
CA ARG A 31 0.42 -0.67 17.70
C ARG A 31 0.67 0.53 16.78
N TYR A 32 0.12 0.52 15.57
CA TYR A 32 0.44 1.52 14.53
C TYR A 32 -0.61 2.62 14.35
N ALA A 33 -1.79 2.51 14.94
CA ALA A 33 -2.77 3.61 14.95
C ALA A 33 -2.27 4.87 15.70
N PRO A 34 -1.60 4.78 16.86
CA PRO A 34 -1.09 5.96 17.56
C PRO A 34 -0.13 6.84 16.73
N PRO A 35 0.93 6.31 16.06
CA PRO A 35 1.77 7.15 15.21
C PRO A 35 0.99 7.78 14.05
N MET A 36 0.08 7.06 13.40
CA MET A 36 -0.79 7.63 12.36
C MET A 36 -1.65 8.78 12.91
N ALA A 37 -2.22 8.64 14.11
CA ALA A 37 -3.06 9.66 14.75
C ALA A 37 -2.31 10.95 15.13
N ARG A 38 -0.98 10.87 15.29
CA ARG A 38 -0.12 12.04 15.55
C ARG A 38 0.17 12.88 14.31
N SER A 39 -0.09 12.35 13.11
CA SER A 39 0.07 13.12 11.87
C SER A 39 -0.83 14.37 11.85
N ASP A 40 -0.40 15.39 11.11
CA ASP A 40 -1.27 16.51 10.81
C ASP A 40 -2.29 16.09 9.74
N PHE A 41 -3.56 15.94 10.13
CA PHE A 41 -4.63 15.45 9.24
C PHE A 41 -5.00 16.47 8.15
N THR A 42 -4.69 17.75 8.36
CA THR A 42 -4.89 18.78 7.34
C THR A 42 -3.91 18.59 6.20
N THR A 43 -2.63 18.47 6.53
CA THR A 43 -1.54 18.24 5.58
C THR A 43 -1.69 16.87 4.93
N ALA A 44 -2.03 15.83 5.70
CA ALA A 44 -2.28 14.51 5.14
C ALA A 44 -3.45 14.50 4.15
N ALA A 45 -4.52 15.26 4.41
CA ALA A 45 -5.63 15.38 3.46
C ALA A 45 -5.25 16.16 2.19
N ALA A 46 -4.40 17.18 2.30
CA ALA A 46 -3.87 17.91 1.14
C ALA A 46 -2.99 16.98 0.27
N TYR A 47 -2.06 16.26 0.91
CA TYR A 47 -1.23 15.25 0.24
C TYR A 47 -2.06 14.16 -0.44
N LEU A 48 -3.05 13.59 0.26
CA LEU A 48 -3.94 12.58 -0.31
C LEU A 48 -4.73 13.13 -1.51
N ARG A 49 -5.15 14.40 -1.46
CA ARG A 49 -5.84 15.04 -2.59
C ARG A 49 -4.91 15.15 -3.80
N GLU A 50 -3.66 15.55 -3.61
CA GLU A 50 -2.67 15.63 -4.69
C GLU A 50 -2.39 14.26 -5.30
N ASP A 51 -2.19 13.24 -4.46
CA ASP A 51 -1.96 11.85 -4.88
C ASP A 51 -3.15 11.30 -5.68
N LEU A 52 -4.38 11.42 -5.17
CA LEU A 52 -5.59 10.89 -5.83
C LEU A 52 -5.97 11.62 -7.13
N LEU A 53 -5.54 12.87 -7.30
CA LEU A 53 -5.80 13.65 -8.51
C LEU A 53 -4.67 13.56 -9.53
N SER A 54 -3.55 12.92 -9.17
CA SER A 54 -2.43 12.72 -10.08
C SER A 54 -2.71 11.56 -11.04
N ASP A 55 -2.46 11.79 -12.32
CA ASP A 55 -2.53 10.76 -13.35
C ASP A 55 -1.19 10.68 -14.07
N ASN A 56 -0.38 9.68 -13.69
CA ASN A 56 0.96 9.48 -14.22
C ASN A 56 1.02 8.40 -15.31
N ARG A 57 -0.12 8.03 -15.91
CA ARG A 57 -0.19 6.94 -16.88
C ARG A 57 0.56 7.24 -18.17
N ALA A 58 0.60 8.51 -18.59
CA ALA A 58 1.31 8.91 -19.82
C ALA A 58 2.83 8.82 -19.66
N GLU A 59 3.31 8.98 -18.43
CA GLU A 59 4.72 9.04 -18.05
C GLU A 59 5.34 7.64 -17.88
N LEU A 60 4.53 6.60 -17.68
CA LEU A 60 5.01 5.22 -17.47
C LEU A 60 5.95 4.75 -18.59
N ALA A 61 5.66 5.10 -19.84
CA ALA A 61 6.49 4.72 -20.99
C ALA A 61 7.88 5.36 -20.98
N ALA A 62 8.08 6.44 -20.21
CA ALA A 62 9.37 7.10 -20.05
C ALA A 62 10.20 6.53 -18.90
N ALA A 63 9.70 5.55 -18.14
CA ALA A 63 10.44 4.94 -17.05
C ALA A 63 11.70 4.20 -17.57
N THR A 64 12.87 4.64 -17.11
CA THR A 64 14.17 4.06 -17.51
C THR A 64 14.74 3.07 -16.50
N ILE A 65 14.16 3.00 -15.31
CA ILE A 65 14.54 2.05 -14.25
C ILE A 65 13.53 0.90 -14.18
N PRO A 66 13.95 -0.32 -13.79
CA PRO A 66 13.00 -1.40 -13.57
C PRO A 66 12.05 -1.09 -12.40
N ILE A 67 10.78 -1.48 -12.56
CA ILE A 67 9.72 -1.29 -11.57
C ILE A 67 9.34 -2.66 -11.00
N TRP A 68 9.42 -2.79 -9.68
CA TRP A 68 8.85 -3.92 -8.94
C TRP A 68 7.65 -3.45 -8.13
N GLU A 69 6.48 -4.02 -8.44
CA GLU A 69 5.23 -3.76 -7.71
C GLU A 69 4.92 -4.94 -6.79
N ILE A 70 4.74 -4.68 -5.50
CA ILE A 70 4.27 -5.69 -4.56
C ILE A 70 2.75 -5.63 -4.50
N ALA A 71 2.08 -6.70 -4.91
CA ALA A 71 0.63 -6.82 -4.87
C ALA A 71 0.20 -7.57 -3.60
N PRO A 72 -0.19 -6.88 -2.50
CA PRO A 72 -0.72 -7.55 -1.34
C PRO A 72 -2.07 -8.19 -1.66
N TYR A 73 -2.29 -9.39 -1.13
CA TYR A 73 -3.58 -10.06 -1.26
C TYR A 73 -4.00 -10.73 0.05
N TYR A 74 -5.26 -10.51 0.42
CA TYR A 74 -5.91 -11.17 1.54
C TYR A 74 -7.40 -11.35 1.22
N ALA A 75 -7.77 -12.60 0.90
CA ALA A 75 -9.11 -12.94 0.41
C ALA A 75 -10.28 -12.34 1.22
N PRO A 76 -10.25 -12.27 2.58
CA PRO A 76 -11.33 -11.67 3.36
C PRO A 76 -11.51 -10.15 3.18
N SER A 77 -10.48 -9.42 2.71
CA SER A 77 -10.54 -7.97 2.49
C SER A 77 -10.53 -7.57 1.01
N ASP A 78 -10.21 -8.50 0.11
CA ASP A 78 -10.23 -8.27 -1.33
C ASP A 78 -11.63 -8.51 -1.93
N ARG A 79 -11.77 -8.24 -3.23
CA ARG A 79 -13.04 -8.43 -3.95
C ARG A 79 -13.51 -9.88 -3.81
N PRO A 80 -14.79 -10.14 -3.44
CA PRO A 80 -15.33 -11.50 -3.35
C PRO A 80 -15.10 -12.29 -4.64
N GLY A 81 -14.54 -13.50 -4.49
CA GLY A 81 -14.24 -14.40 -5.60
C GLY A 81 -13.00 -14.03 -6.43
N SER A 82 -12.28 -12.95 -6.10
CA SER A 82 -10.97 -12.68 -6.70
C SER A 82 -9.90 -13.61 -6.13
N THR A 83 -8.79 -13.72 -6.85
CA THR A 83 -7.60 -14.47 -6.47
C THR A 83 -6.39 -13.55 -6.39
N ALA A 84 -5.29 -14.05 -5.78
CA ALA A 84 -4.01 -13.34 -5.82
C ALA A 84 -3.52 -13.10 -7.27
N GLU A 85 -3.77 -14.04 -8.19
CA GLU A 85 -3.40 -13.88 -9.60
C GLU A 85 -4.25 -12.80 -10.29
N ASP A 86 -5.53 -12.65 -9.94
CA ASP A 86 -6.35 -11.53 -10.42
C ASP A 86 -5.79 -10.19 -9.96
N LYS A 87 -5.31 -10.11 -8.71
CA LYS A 87 -4.65 -8.91 -8.17
C LYS A 87 -3.36 -8.60 -8.92
N VAL A 88 -2.53 -9.61 -9.16
CA VAL A 88 -1.29 -9.47 -9.93
C VAL A 88 -1.59 -9.04 -11.38
N SER A 89 -2.58 -9.66 -12.03
CA SER A 89 -3.00 -9.31 -13.38
C SER A 89 -3.53 -7.87 -13.47
N TYR A 90 -4.26 -7.42 -12.45
CA TYR A 90 -4.72 -6.05 -12.33
C TYR A 90 -3.55 -5.06 -12.30
N TYR A 91 -2.53 -5.28 -11.46
CA TYR A 91 -1.36 -4.41 -11.39
C TYR A 91 -0.49 -4.46 -12.64
N ARG A 92 -0.32 -5.63 -13.27
CA ARG A 92 0.34 -5.74 -14.58
C ARG A 92 -0.35 -4.87 -15.63
N LYS A 93 -1.68 -4.85 -15.63
CA LYS A 93 -2.46 -3.98 -16.54
C LYS A 93 -2.25 -2.50 -16.24
N LEU A 94 -2.26 -2.09 -14.97
CA LEU A 94 -2.05 -0.69 -14.58
C LEU A 94 -0.67 -0.17 -15.01
N LEU A 95 0.35 -1.02 -14.90
CA LEU A 95 1.75 -0.66 -15.16
C LEU A 95 2.21 -1.02 -16.58
N GLY A 96 1.35 -1.58 -17.43
CA GLY A 96 1.74 -2.19 -18.70
C GLY A 96 2.35 -1.25 -19.75
N ALA A 97 2.29 0.07 -19.54
CA ALA A 97 2.98 1.05 -20.36
C ALA A 97 4.47 1.19 -20.01
N ALA A 98 4.89 0.79 -18.81
CA ALA A 98 6.30 0.82 -18.41
C ALA A 98 7.08 -0.36 -19.01
N PRO A 99 8.32 -0.15 -19.48
CA PRO A 99 9.05 -1.15 -20.27
C PRO A 99 9.52 -2.36 -19.45
N HIS A 100 9.75 -2.18 -18.15
CA HIS A 100 10.36 -3.21 -17.29
C HIS A 100 9.60 -3.31 -15.97
N VAL A 101 8.51 -4.09 -15.96
CA VAL A 101 7.66 -4.28 -14.78
C VAL A 101 7.67 -5.73 -14.32
N THR A 102 7.91 -5.92 -13.02
CA THR A 102 7.67 -7.19 -12.33
C THR A 102 6.64 -6.97 -11.24
N VAL A 103 5.60 -7.80 -11.19
CA VAL A 103 4.59 -7.75 -10.13
C VAL A 103 4.72 -8.99 -9.26
N VAL A 104 4.93 -8.79 -7.96
CA VAL A 104 5.19 -9.85 -6.97
C VAL A 104 4.04 -9.90 -5.97
N PRO A 105 3.29 -11.01 -5.88
CA PRO A 105 2.28 -11.16 -4.85
C PRO A 105 2.93 -11.41 -3.48
N ILE A 106 2.38 -10.80 -2.43
CA ILE A 106 2.65 -11.20 -1.05
C ILE A 106 1.31 -11.42 -0.35
N GLN A 107 1.14 -12.60 0.22
CA GLN A 107 -0.08 -13.02 0.89
C GLN A 107 0.23 -13.95 2.07
N PRO A 108 -0.61 -13.94 3.14
CA PRO A 108 -1.75 -13.07 3.33
C PRO A 108 -1.32 -11.65 3.77
N SER A 109 -1.81 -10.60 3.10
CA SER A 109 -1.51 -9.21 3.49
C SER A 109 -2.63 -8.25 3.05
N LYS A 110 -2.92 -7.25 3.89
CA LYS A 110 -3.62 -6.04 3.45
C LYS A 110 -2.62 -4.99 2.93
N HIS A 111 -2.98 -3.70 2.98
CA HIS A 111 -2.23 -2.63 2.35
C HIS A 111 -0.78 -2.50 2.87
N PHE A 112 -0.54 -2.69 4.17
CA PHE A 112 0.79 -2.55 4.78
C PHE A 112 1.52 -3.89 4.89
N VAL A 113 2.00 -4.39 3.76
CA VAL A 113 2.70 -5.68 3.64
C VAL A 113 3.93 -5.83 4.52
N MET A 114 4.69 -4.76 4.71
CA MET A 114 5.86 -4.73 5.59
C MET A 114 5.51 -4.95 7.06
N LEU A 115 4.24 -4.72 7.44
CA LEU A 115 3.74 -4.94 8.80
C LEU A 115 3.11 -6.32 8.93
N ASP A 116 2.28 -6.72 7.96
CA ASP A 116 1.61 -8.04 7.96
C ASP A 116 2.59 -9.19 7.73
N GLN A 117 3.56 -8.99 6.83
CA GLN A 117 4.48 -10.02 6.34
C GLN A 117 5.94 -9.50 6.31
N PRO A 118 6.53 -9.10 7.44
CA PRO A 118 7.87 -8.49 7.47
C PRO A 118 8.97 -9.39 6.89
N GLY A 119 8.91 -10.71 7.13
CA GLY A 119 9.85 -11.68 6.57
C GLY A 119 9.74 -11.80 5.05
N PRO A 120 8.58 -12.21 4.50
CA PRO A 120 8.37 -12.28 3.05
C PRO A 120 8.63 -10.96 2.31
N PHE A 121 8.31 -9.82 2.93
CA PHE A 121 8.64 -8.50 2.41
C PHE A 121 10.16 -8.29 2.34
N ALA A 122 10.89 -8.55 3.43
CA ALA A 122 12.34 -8.39 3.47
C ALA A 122 13.05 -9.31 2.46
N ASP A 123 12.65 -10.58 2.36
CA ASP A 123 13.22 -11.52 1.39
C ASP A 123 12.97 -11.07 -0.05
N THR A 124 11.79 -10.51 -0.33
CA THR A 124 11.46 -9.96 -1.63
C THR A 124 12.29 -8.73 -1.95
N LEU A 125 12.44 -7.82 -0.98
CA LEU A 125 13.28 -6.64 -1.13
C LEU A 125 14.74 -7.02 -1.38
N HIS A 126 15.31 -7.97 -0.62
CA HIS A 126 16.69 -8.42 -0.83
C HIS A 126 16.89 -9.01 -2.23
N ARG A 127 15.93 -9.80 -2.73
CA ARG A 127 15.99 -10.35 -4.08
C ARG A 127 15.98 -9.25 -5.14
N ILE A 128 15.06 -8.28 -5.01
CA ILE A 128 14.98 -7.12 -5.90
C ILE A 128 16.31 -6.37 -5.93
N LEU A 129 16.88 -6.09 -4.77
CA LEU A 129 18.14 -5.36 -4.66
C LEU A 129 19.33 -6.14 -5.24
N ALA A 130 19.33 -7.47 -5.14
CA ALA A 130 20.36 -8.31 -5.75
C ALA A 130 20.26 -8.37 -7.29
N ASP A 131 19.06 -8.15 -7.84
CA ASP A 131 18.79 -8.15 -9.29
C ASP A 131 19.00 -6.76 -9.94
N LEU A 132 19.35 -5.72 -9.16
CA LEU A 132 19.61 -4.39 -9.70
C LEU A 132 20.88 -4.40 -10.58
N PRO A 133 20.85 -3.77 -11.77
CA PRO A 133 22.05 -3.57 -12.57
C PRO A 133 23.06 -2.71 -11.79
N ALA A 134 24.34 -3.09 -11.88
CA ALA A 134 25.47 -2.39 -11.25
C ALA A 134 25.72 -1.00 -11.86
#